data_AF-A0A7D7SHH7-F1
#
_entry.id   AF-A0A7D7SHH7-F1
#
_cell.length_a   1.000
_cell.length_b   1.000
_cell.length_c   1.000
_cell.angle_alpha   90.00
_cell.angle_beta   90.00
_cell.angle_gamma   90.00
#
_symmetry.space_group_name_H-M   'P 1'
#
loop_
_entity.id
_entity.type
_entity.pdbx_description
1 polymer ?
#
loop_
_entity_poly.entity_id
_entity_poly.type
_entity_poly.pdbx_seq_one_letter_code
_entity_poly.pdbx_strand_id
1 'polypeptide(L)'
;MLADYLQTDGLHTPYTVTAQSGWAARQSAYVLPSGEILAADKGKHAPRVIYNGDKSQAAAYAANGTLADWQLQVARYAAGNSRLSLAIGTALAAPLLGLLGMESGGFHLFGDSRDGKSTAARAALSV
;
A
#
# COMPACT_ATOMS: atom_id res chain seq x y z
N MET A 1 -38.26 17.69 -11.15
CA MET A 1 -37.43 17.13 -12.25
C MET A 1 -36.43 16.15 -11.63
N LEU A 2 -35.92 15.12 -12.33
CA LEU A 2 -34.91 14.19 -11.75
C LEU A 2 -33.67 14.92 -11.23
N ALA A 3 -33.30 16.03 -11.88
CA ALA A 3 -32.21 16.90 -11.45
C ALA A 3 -32.48 17.53 -10.07
N ASP A 4 -33.71 17.98 -9.79
CA ASP A 4 -34.08 18.51 -8.47
C ASP A 4 -33.96 17.42 -7.41
N TYR A 5 -34.51 16.23 -7.66
CA TYR A 5 -34.43 15.10 -6.71
C TYR A 5 -32.97 14.71 -6.39
N LEU A 6 -32.07 14.70 -7.38
CA LEU A 6 -30.65 14.43 -7.15
C LEU A 6 -29.95 15.54 -6.35
N GLN A 7 -30.43 16.79 -6.43
CA GLN A 7 -29.85 17.94 -5.74
C GLN A 7 -30.43 18.16 -4.33
N THR A 8 -31.71 17.88 -4.11
CA THR A 8 -32.44 18.17 -2.86
C THR A 8 -32.71 16.95 -2.00
N ASP A 9 -32.95 15.79 -2.62
CA ASP A 9 -33.39 14.56 -1.95
C ASP A 9 -32.34 13.43 -2.04
N GLY A 10 -31.21 13.70 -2.70
CA GLY A 10 -30.08 12.78 -2.78
C GLY A 10 -29.44 12.54 -1.42
N LEU A 11 -28.94 11.32 -1.17
CA LEU A 11 -28.19 11.01 0.04
C LEU A 11 -26.91 11.87 0.09
N HIS A 12 -26.84 12.83 1.00
CA HIS A 12 -25.65 13.66 1.28
C HIS A 12 -24.53 12.90 2.00
N THR A 13 -24.41 11.60 1.76
CA THR A 13 -23.37 10.78 2.37
C THR A 13 -22.01 11.18 1.77
N PRO A 14 -21.02 11.58 2.59
CA PRO A 14 -19.72 11.96 2.07
C PRO A 14 -18.94 10.74 1.58
N TYR A 15 -18.31 10.87 0.39
CA TYR A 15 -17.38 9.90 -0.18
C TYR A 15 -16.03 10.57 -0.40
N THR A 16 -14.95 9.81 -0.23
CA THR A 16 -13.61 10.23 -0.65
C THR A 16 -13.29 9.54 -1.97
N VAL A 17 -13.11 10.30 -3.05
CA VAL A 17 -12.68 9.76 -4.35
C VAL A 17 -11.19 10.05 -4.51
N THR A 18 -10.41 9.04 -4.86
CA THR A 18 -8.95 9.19 -5.07
C THR A 18 -8.48 8.37 -6.27
N ALA A 19 -7.59 8.97 -7.05
CA ALA A 19 -6.84 8.29 -8.11
C ALA A 19 -5.49 7.75 -7.63
N GLN A 20 -5.11 8.02 -6.38
CA GLN A 20 -3.83 7.63 -5.79
C GLN A 20 -4.02 6.51 -4.76
N SER A 21 -3.11 5.53 -4.79
CA SER A 21 -2.94 4.53 -3.74
C SER A 21 -2.27 5.13 -2.50
N GLY A 22 -2.37 4.43 -1.37
CA GLY A 22 -1.90 4.88 -0.06
C GLY A 22 -3.04 5.28 0.89
N TRP A 23 -2.74 6.08 1.90
CA TRP A 23 -3.73 6.53 2.89
C TRP A 23 -4.75 7.49 2.28
N ALA A 24 -6.04 7.21 2.49
CA ALA A 24 -7.18 8.03 2.10
C ALA A 24 -8.11 8.27 3.30
N ALA A 25 -9.14 9.10 3.09
CA ALA A 25 -10.18 9.39 4.08
C ALA A 25 -9.61 9.78 5.47
N ARG A 26 -8.64 10.70 5.51
CA ARG A 26 -7.95 11.11 6.76
C ARG A 26 -7.32 9.92 7.50
N GLN A 27 -6.63 9.05 6.76
CA GLN A 27 -5.88 7.89 7.28
C GLN A 27 -6.74 6.77 7.89
N SER A 28 -8.05 6.74 7.62
CA SER A 28 -8.92 5.65 8.08
C SER A 28 -8.96 4.46 7.11
N ALA A 29 -8.45 4.63 5.88
CA ALA A 29 -8.39 3.59 4.86
C ALA A 29 -7.07 3.66 4.08
N TYR A 30 -6.52 2.50 3.75
CA TYR A 30 -5.35 2.33 2.90
C TYR A 30 -5.75 1.70 1.58
N VAL A 31 -5.50 2.39 0.47
CA VAL A 31 -5.87 1.95 -0.88
C VAL A 31 -4.66 1.30 -1.54
N LEU A 32 -4.78 0.03 -1.90
CA LEU A 32 -3.76 -0.68 -2.69
C LEU A 32 -3.87 -0.29 -4.17
N PRO A 33 -2.77 -0.34 -4.95
CA PRO A 33 -2.83 -0.12 -6.40
C PRO A 33 -3.71 -1.14 -7.16
N SER A 34 -4.02 -2.28 -6.53
CA SER A 34 -5.05 -3.21 -7.02
C SER A 34 -6.47 -2.62 -6.98
N GLY A 35 -6.67 -1.56 -6.21
CA GLY A 35 -7.97 -0.96 -5.89
C GLY A 35 -8.64 -1.59 -4.68
N GLU A 36 -8.01 -2.55 -4.02
CA GLU A 36 -8.46 -3.03 -2.71
C GLU A 36 -8.32 -1.93 -1.65
N ILE A 37 -9.34 -1.80 -0.79
CA ILE A 37 -9.39 -0.80 0.26
C ILE A 37 -9.32 -1.52 1.60
N LEU A 38 -8.21 -1.33 2.31
CA LEU A 38 -7.98 -1.86 3.65
C LEU A 38 -8.47 -0.82 4.66
N ALA A 39 -9.45 -1.16 5.48
CA ALA A 39 -9.96 -0.31 6.55
C ALA A 39 -10.12 -1.12 7.84
N ALA A 40 -9.81 -0.47 8.97
CA ALA A 40 -9.94 -1.09 10.30
C ALA A 40 -11.42 -1.31 10.68
N ASP A 41 -12.28 -0.33 10.38
CA ASP A 41 -13.73 -0.44 10.55
C ASP A 41 -14.39 -0.87 9.23
N LYS A 42 -15.16 -1.95 9.28
CA LYS A 42 -15.96 -2.49 8.17
C LYS A 42 -17.48 -2.37 8.42
N GLY A 43 -17.87 -1.75 9.53
CA GLY A 43 -19.25 -1.56 9.95
C GLY A 43 -19.90 -0.32 9.34
N LYS A 44 -20.90 0.24 10.06
CA LYS A 44 -21.69 1.39 9.58
C LYS A 44 -20.87 2.67 9.40
N HIS A 45 -19.73 2.79 10.09
CA HIS A 45 -18.81 3.92 9.99
C HIS A 45 -17.57 3.62 9.15
N ALA A 46 -17.59 2.52 8.38
CA ALA A 46 -16.52 2.22 7.45
C ALA A 46 -16.26 3.40 6.49
N PRO A 47 -15.00 3.75 6.24
CA PRO A 47 -14.67 4.83 5.34
C PRO A 47 -15.15 4.54 3.93
N ARG A 48 -15.86 5.51 3.36
CA ARG A 48 -16.45 5.41 2.02
C ARG A 48 -15.46 5.96 1.00
N VAL A 49 -14.54 5.10 0.58
CA VAL A 49 -13.51 5.43 -0.42
C VAL A 49 -13.86 4.83 -1.77
N ILE A 50 -13.72 5.62 -2.83
CA ILE A 50 -13.81 5.17 -4.22
C ILE A 50 -12.44 5.38 -4.87
N TYR A 51 -11.83 4.29 -5.32
CA TYR A 51 -10.58 4.35 -6.08
C TYR A 51 -10.87 4.35 -7.58
N ASN A 52 -10.49 5.43 -8.26
CA ASN A 52 -10.63 5.63 -9.71
C ASN A 52 -9.28 5.79 -10.43
N GLY A 53 -8.18 5.33 -9.81
CA GLY A 53 -6.85 5.35 -10.41
C GLY A 53 -6.61 4.18 -11.37
N ASP A 54 -5.40 4.14 -11.93
CA ASP A 54 -4.97 3.04 -12.80
C ASP A 54 -4.86 1.72 -12.03
N LYS A 55 -5.42 0.67 -12.61
CA LYS A 55 -5.42 -0.71 -12.09
C LYS A 55 -4.67 -1.68 -12.99
N SER A 56 -3.95 -1.19 -14.01
CA SER A 56 -3.16 -1.99 -14.95
C SER A 56 -2.19 -2.96 -14.25
N GLN A 57 -1.64 -2.52 -13.11
CA GLN A 57 -0.70 -3.30 -12.30
C GLN A 57 -1.36 -4.09 -11.16
N ALA A 58 -2.69 -4.19 -11.10
CA ALA A 58 -3.39 -4.84 -9.99
C ALA A 58 -2.92 -6.28 -9.73
N ALA A 59 -2.62 -7.04 -10.79
CA ALA A 59 -2.11 -8.41 -10.67
C ALA A 59 -0.75 -8.50 -9.95
N ALA A 60 0.08 -7.45 -10.00
CA ALA A 60 1.37 -7.41 -9.31
C ALA A 60 1.24 -7.26 -7.79
N TYR A 61 0.08 -6.81 -7.30
CA TYR A 61 -0.22 -6.65 -5.87
C TYR A 61 -1.06 -7.80 -5.29
N ALA A 62 -1.37 -8.81 -6.11
CA ALA A 62 -2.04 -10.02 -5.63
C ALA A 62 -1.04 -10.89 -4.83
N ALA A 63 -1.49 -11.42 -3.69
CA ALA A 63 -0.70 -12.37 -2.92
C ALA A 63 -0.39 -13.62 -3.76
N ASN A 64 0.85 -14.09 -3.69
CA ASN A 64 1.30 -15.28 -4.41
C ASN A 64 2.06 -16.21 -3.45
N GLY A 65 1.57 -17.43 -3.27
CA GLY A 65 2.08 -18.39 -2.29
C GLY A 65 1.60 -18.10 -0.86
N THR A 66 2.29 -18.67 0.12
CA THR A 66 1.96 -18.49 1.54
C THR A 66 3.00 -17.62 2.27
N LEU A 67 2.63 -17.07 3.42
CA LEU A 67 3.59 -16.39 4.31
C LEU A 67 4.74 -17.31 4.71
N ALA A 68 4.46 -18.59 4.97
CA ALA A 68 5.49 -19.56 5.32
C ALA A 68 6.50 -19.75 4.17
N ASP A 69 6.02 -19.82 2.93
CA ASP A 69 6.87 -19.89 1.74
C ASP A 69 7.72 -18.62 1.60
N TRP A 70 7.12 -17.44 1.80
CA TRP A 70 7.84 -16.17 1.74
C TRP A 70 8.93 -16.09 2.82
N GLN A 71 8.62 -16.52 4.05
CA GLN A 71 9.60 -16.56 5.14
C GLN A 71 10.77 -17.50 4.81
N LEU A 72 10.47 -18.68 4.26
CA LEU A 72 11.46 -19.69 3.90
C LEU A 72 12.30 -19.28 2.68
N GLN A 73 11.73 -18.60 1.70
CA GLN A 73 12.40 -18.31 0.42
C GLN A 73 12.97 -16.89 0.32
N VAL A 74 12.48 -15.94 1.11
CA VAL A 74 12.90 -14.53 1.06
C VAL A 74 13.41 -14.07 2.42
N ALA A 75 12.56 -14.11 3.46
CA ALA A 75 12.86 -13.48 4.74
C ALA A 75 14.07 -14.07 5.46
N ARG A 76 14.28 -15.40 5.34
CA ARG A 76 15.42 -16.08 5.98
C ARG A 76 16.78 -15.46 5.62
N TYR A 77 16.91 -14.89 4.42
CA TYR A 77 18.15 -14.29 3.95
C TYR A 77 18.41 -12.90 4.51
N ALA A 78 17.42 -12.27 5.14
CA ALA A 78 17.57 -10.98 5.82
C ALA A 78 18.31 -11.13 7.15
N ALA A 79 18.29 -12.31 7.79
CA ALA A 79 19.02 -12.53 9.03
C ALA A 79 20.53 -12.39 8.79
N GLY A 80 21.17 -11.44 9.48
CA GLY A 80 22.58 -11.12 9.31
C GLY A 80 22.92 -10.33 8.04
N ASN A 81 21.94 -9.96 7.21
CA ASN A 81 22.14 -9.19 5.98
C ASN A 81 21.50 -7.80 6.08
N SER A 82 22.29 -6.82 6.49
CA SER A 82 21.82 -5.44 6.71
C SER A 82 21.13 -4.81 5.50
N ARG A 83 21.56 -5.15 4.27
CA ARG A 83 20.99 -4.59 3.03
C ARG A 83 19.59 -5.13 2.77
N LEU A 84 19.39 -6.44 2.97
CA LEU A 84 18.06 -7.05 2.86
C LEU A 84 17.15 -6.62 4.02
N SER A 85 17.67 -6.57 5.24
CA SER A 85 16.91 -6.06 6.39
C SER A 85 16.43 -4.62 6.18
N LEU A 86 17.33 -3.74 5.70
CA LEU A 86 16.98 -2.35 5.39
C LEU A 86 15.92 -2.27 4.31
N ALA A 87 16.07 -3.03 3.22
CA ALA A 87 15.14 -2.98 2.09
C ALA A 87 13.72 -3.43 2.48
N ILE A 88 13.60 -4.59 3.13
CA ILE A 88 12.31 -5.12 3.63
C ILE A 88 11.72 -4.19 4.68
N GLY A 89 12.54 -3.75 5.65
CA GLY A 89 12.11 -2.84 6.71
C GLY A 89 11.61 -1.50 6.18
N THR A 90 12.26 -0.94 5.16
CA THR A 90 11.84 0.31 4.51
C THR A 90 10.46 0.16 3.87
N ALA A 91 10.25 -0.93 3.11
CA ALA A 91 8.96 -1.18 2.45
C ALA A 91 7.82 -1.35 3.47
N LEU A 92 8.05 -2.11 4.55
CA LEU A 92 7.08 -2.28 5.63
C LEU A 92 6.83 -1.00 6.44
N ALA A 93 7.84 -0.14 6.58
CA ALA A 93 7.72 1.12 7.31
C ALA A 93 6.92 2.17 6.53
N ALA A 94 6.98 2.17 5.19
CA ALA A 94 6.32 3.16 4.34
C ALA A 94 4.83 3.44 4.69
N PRO A 95 3.95 2.44 4.85
CA PRO A 95 2.56 2.68 5.25
C PRO A 95 2.43 3.19 6.69
N LEU A 96 3.40 2.97 7.57
CA LEU A 96 3.34 3.43 8.97
C LEU A 96 3.68 4.92 9.12
N LEU A 97 4.50 5.48 8.22
CA LEU A 97 4.94 6.88 8.31
C LEU A 97 3.76 7.85 8.34
N GLY A 98 2.76 7.63 7.49
CA GLY A 98 1.55 8.44 7.46
C GLY A 98 0.81 8.43 8.81
N LEU A 99 0.57 7.24 9.36
CA LEU A 99 -0.13 7.07 10.65
C LEU A 99 0.58 7.72 11.82
N LEU A 100 1.91 7.73 11.78
CA LEU A 100 2.75 8.32 12.83
C LEU A 100 2.99 9.82 12.62
N GLY A 101 2.47 10.41 11.53
CA GLY A 101 2.71 11.81 11.19
C GLY A 101 4.19 12.11 10.92
N MET A 102 4.96 11.09 10.51
CA MET A 102 6.39 11.22 10.22
C MET A 102 6.62 11.59 8.75
N GLU A 103 7.75 12.25 8.49
CA GLU A 103 8.17 12.58 7.14
C GLU A 103 8.47 11.31 6.33
N SER A 104 8.14 11.32 5.04
CA SER A 104 8.48 10.25 4.12
C SER A 104 9.90 10.40 3.58
N GLY A 105 10.45 9.32 3.02
CA GLY A 105 11.80 9.33 2.46
C GLY A 105 12.08 8.06 1.66
N GLY A 106 13.34 7.93 1.20
CA GLY A 106 13.78 6.78 0.44
C GLY A 106 15.27 6.53 0.60
N PHE A 107 15.68 5.30 0.27
CA PHE A 107 17.08 4.88 0.28
C PHE A 107 17.54 4.54 -1.14
N HIS A 108 18.75 4.97 -1.48
CA HIS A 108 19.42 4.57 -2.70
C HIS A 108 20.56 3.60 -2.36
N LEU A 109 20.42 2.33 -2.75
CA LEU A 109 21.49 1.35 -2.63
C LEU A 109 22.49 1.54 -3.78
N PHE A 110 23.69 2.03 -3.46
CA PHE A 110 24.78 2.24 -4.41
C PHE A 110 25.90 1.20 -4.21
N GLY A 111 26.54 0.79 -5.30
CA GLY A 111 27.61 -0.21 -5.31
C GLY A 111 27.87 -0.73 -6.73
N ASP A 112 28.85 -1.62 -6.88
CA ASP A 112 29.25 -2.20 -8.16
C ASP A 112 28.21 -3.20 -8.68
N SER A 113 28.33 -3.54 -9.97
CA SER A 113 27.46 -4.54 -10.58
C SER A 113 27.56 -5.86 -9.81
N ARG A 114 26.40 -6.51 -9.58
CA ARG A 114 26.25 -7.78 -8.84
C ARG A 114 26.36 -7.70 -7.31
N ASP A 115 26.39 -6.51 -6.71
CA ASP A 115 26.34 -6.31 -5.25
C ASP A 115 24.96 -6.56 -4.59
N GLY A 116 24.02 -7.17 -5.32
CA GLY A 116 22.70 -7.51 -4.77
C GLY A 116 21.69 -6.37 -4.70
N LYS A 117 21.96 -5.20 -5.30
CA LYS A 117 21.02 -4.05 -5.35
C LYS A 117 19.63 -4.45 -5.85
N SER A 118 19.56 -5.10 -7.00
CA SER A 118 18.29 -5.55 -7.59
C SER A 118 17.62 -6.65 -6.77
N THR A 119 18.40 -7.50 -6.10
CA THR A 119 17.88 -8.51 -5.17
C THR A 119 17.21 -7.85 -3.97
N ALA A 120 17.85 -6.84 -3.37
CA ALA A 120 17.26 -6.08 -2.27
C ALA A 120 16.01 -5.32 -2.69
N ALA A 121 16.02 -4.68 -3.87
CA ALA A 121 14.82 -4.05 -4.43
C ALA A 121 13.67 -5.05 -4.64
N ARG A 122 13.96 -6.24 -5.15
CA ARG A 122 12.94 -7.30 -5.32
C ARG A 122 12.41 -7.83 -3.99
N ALA A 123 13.25 -7.95 -2.97
CA ALA A 123 12.81 -8.33 -1.63
C ALA A 123 11.89 -7.25 -1.02
N ALA A 124 12.22 -5.97 -1.17
CA ALA A 124 11.37 -4.86 -0.76
C ALA A 124 10.02 -4.84 -1.51
N LEU A 125 10.02 -5.12 -2.82
CA LEU A 125 8.79 -5.18 -3.63
C LEU A 125 7.93 -6.43 -3.37
N SER A 126 8.41 -7.37 -2.56
CA SER A 126 7.68 -8.61 -2.24
C SER A 126 6.81 -8.52 -0.99
N VAL A 127 6.79 -7.34 -0.32
CA VAL A 127 6.02 -7.04 0.89
C VAL A 127 5.07 -5.88 0.67
#